data_AF-A0A7K2HN14-F1
#
_entry.id   AF-A0A7K2HN14-F1
#
_cell.length_a   1.000
_cell.length_b   1.000
_cell.length_c   1.000
_cell.angle_alpha   90.00
_cell.angle_beta   90.00
_cell.angle_gamma   90.00
#
_symmetry.space_group_name_H-M   'P 1'
#
loop_
_entity.id
_entity.type
_entity.pdbx_description
1 polymer ?
#
loop_
_entity_poly.entity_id
_entity_poly.type
_entity_poly.pdbx_seq_one_letter_code
_entity_poly.pdbx_strand_id
1 'polypeptide(L)'
;MALDATITANQTFDAWTDAGVKLSKELDKLRAGLDALKYVDTRPPGLADVEITEKNAEHVVRERAAQLVPSIDIGNQSAMSRAKREIQQNYAVRALRGLAATVDDAVDQLTPAFDDAAARYVDAVNRLPVGVTNDDIVRIGDPDVLAALNDAKRAAAELAGYQAFIVSLSDLPGVGGLAPVHLRITAPSAAKQFWKLADGRLAAGRGMSEVEKSLNPVWLTAAREGIGFRMLTPKAAGDLVDELEASRVRGYAGTGTEAPGMPITLR
;
A
#
# COMPACT_ATOMS: atom_id res chain seq x y z
N MET A 1 -10.36 -7.57 15.43
CA MET A 1 -10.35 -8.80 14.61
C MET A 1 -9.00 -8.80 13.92
N ALA A 2 -8.06 -9.68 14.30
CA ALA A 2 -6.86 -9.85 13.50
C ALA A 2 -7.26 -10.56 12.20
N LEU A 3 -6.83 -10.05 11.04
CA LEU A 3 -6.92 -10.83 9.80
C LEU A 3 -6.13 -12.13 9.99
N ASP A 4 -6.54 -13.19 9.30
CA ASP A 4 -5.70 -14.39 9.21
C ASP A 4 -4.39 -13.99 8.54
N ALA A 5 -3.25 -14.16 9.23
CA ALA A 5 -1.93 -13.83 8.70
C ALA A 5 -1.69 -14.45 7.32
N THR A 6 -2.31 -15.61 7.03
CA THR A 6 -2.29 -16.28 5.73
C THR A 6 -2.94 -15.42 4.64
N ILE A 7 -4.09 -14.79 4.93
CA ILE A 7 -4.77 -13.89 3.99
C ILE A 7 -3.91 -12.65 3.75
N THR A 8 -3.44 -12.03 4.84
CA THR A 8 -2.56 -10.86 4.78
C THR A 8 -1.30 -11.14 3.94
N ALA A 9 -0.58 -12.21 4.21
CA ALA A 9 0.66 -12.54 3.48
C ALA A 9 0.42 -12.73 1.98
N ASN A 10 -0.66 -13.40 1.59
CA ASN A 10 -1.03 -13.53 0.16
C ASN A 10 -1.35 -12.15 -0.46
N GLN A 11 -2.18 -11.35 0.19
CA GLN A 11 -2.55 -10.01 -0.29
C GLN A 11 -1.35 -9.08 -0.42
N THR A 12 -0.39 -9.14 0.51
CA THR A 12 0.87 -8.40 0.42
C THR A 12 1.72 -8.90 -0.74
N PHE A 13 1.90 -10.21 -0.92
CA PHE A 13 2.64 -10.77 -2.06
C PHE A 13 2.05 -10.37 -3.40
N ASP A 14 0.73 -10.46 -3.54
CA ASP A 14 0.02 -10.10 -4.77
C ASP A 14 0.22 -8.60 -5.06
N ALA A 15 -0.04 -7.72 -4.10
CA ALA A 15 0.17 -6.27 -4.24
C ALA A 15 1.62 -5.89 -4.57
N TRP A 16 2.61 -6.62 -4.07
CA TRP A 16 4.03 -6.41 -4.38
C TRP A 16 4.38 -6.85 -5.79
N THR A 17 3.93 -8.03 -6.24
CA THR A 17 4.21 -8.49 -7.61
C THR A 17 3.42 -7.75 -8.68
N ASP A 18 2.19 -7.32 -8.37
CA ASP A 18 1.37 -6.48 -9.27
C ASP A 18 1.97 -5.08 -9.45
N ALA A 19 2.65 -4.55 -8.42
CA ALA A 19 3.45 -3.32 -8.52
C ALA A 19 4.78 -3.53 -9.27
N GLY A 20 5.20 -4.77 -9.53
CA GLY A 20 6.44 -5.10 -10.25
C GLY A 20 7.66 -5.39 -9.37
N VAL A 21 7.51 -5.53 -8.05
CA VAL A 21 8.62 -5.89 -7.14
C VAL A 21 9.12 -7.29 -7.46
N LYS A 22 10.43 -7.45 -7.61
CA LYS A 22 11.06 -8.78 -7.73
C LYS A 22 11.33 -9.32 -6.35
N LEU A 23 10.63 -10.40 -5.99
CA LEU A 23 10.83 -11.10 -4.72
C LEU A 23 12.23 -11.75 -4.67
N SER A 24 12.76 -11.91 -3.46
CA SER A 24 13.95 -12.73 -3.26
C SER A 24 13.59 -14.22 -3.40
N LYS A 25 14.58 -15.06 -3.74
CA LYS A 25 14.38 -16.52 -3.84
C LYS A 25 13.82 -17.15 -2.56
N GLU A 26 14.06 -16.55 -1.40
CA GLU A 26 13.51 -17.02 -0.13
C GLU A 26 12.04 -16.62 0.04
N LEU A 27 11.68 -15.40 -0.38
CA LEU A 27 10.29 -14.94 -0.41
C LEU A 27 9.44 -15.72 -1.43
N ASP A 28 9.97 -16.02 -2.61
CA ASP A 28 9.33 -16.89 -3.60
C ASP A 28 9.03 -18.28 -3.02
N LYS A 29 9.98 -18.89 -2.30
CA LYS A 29 9.78 -20.17 -1.60
C LYS A 29 8.70 -20.07 -0.52
N LEU A 30 8.65 -18.97 0.22
CA LEU A 30 7.62 -18.76 1.25
C LEU A 30 6.22 -18.56 0.64
N ARG A 31 6.10 -17.84 -0.49
CA ARG A 31 4.86 -17.72 -1.27
C ARG A 31 4.41 -19.09 -1.80
N ALA A 32 5.31 -19.81 -2.49
CA ALA A 32 5.02 -21.14 -3.02
C ALA A 32 4.62 -22.15 -1.92
N GLY A 33 5.23 -22.06 -0.73
CA GLY A 33 4.85 -22.87 0.43
C GLY A 33 3.45 -22.55 0.96
N LEU A 34 3.07 -21.25 1.01
CA LEU A 34 1.71 -20.82 1.36
C LEU A 34 0.67 -21.27 0.33
N ASP A 35 1.00 -21.21 -0.96
CA ASP A 35 0.15 -21.72 -2.04
C ASP A 35 -0.04 -23.24 -1.98
N ALA A 36 1.05 -23.99 -1.80
CA ALA A 36 1.00 -25.45 -1.62
C ALA A 36 0.09 -25.86 -0.45
N LEU A 37 0.11 -25.11 0.66
CA LEU A 37 -0.74 -25.35 1.82
C LEU A 37 -2.24 -25.11 1.55
N LYS A 38 -2.63 -24.38 0.50
CA LYS A 38 -4.04 -24.24 0.12
C LYS A 38 -4.62 -25.61 -0.25
N TYR A 39 -3.91 -26.37 -1.07
CA TYR A 39 -4.37 -27.62 -1.72
C TYR A 39 -4.15 -28.91 -0.89
N VAL A 40 -3.57 -28.81 0.31
CA VAL A 40 -3.40 -29.95 1.23
C VAL A 40 -4.76 -30.47 1.73
N ASP A 41 -5.24 -31.55 1.11
CA ASP A 41 -6.23 -32.47 1.68
C ASP A 41 -5.56 -33.43 2.70
N THR A 42 -6.31 -34.26 3.44
CA THR A 42 -5.85 -34.72 4.78
C THR A 42 -5.66 -36.24 4.99
N ARG A 43 -4.41 -36.82 5.03
CA ARG A 43 -4.01 -38.04 5.85
C ARG A 43 -2.60 -38.70 5.63
N PRO A 44 -2.00 -39.37 6.66
CA PRO A 44 -0.79 -39.05 7.48
C PRO A 44 0.61 -39.46 6.87
N PRO A 45 1.82 -39.29 7.49
CA PRO A 45 2.46 -38.30 8.41
C PRO A 45 3.61 -37.46 7.73
N GLY A 46 4.48 -36.71 8.48
CA GLY A 46 5.90 -36.40 8.15
C GLY A 46 6.55 -34.96 8.24
N LEU A 47 7.33 -34.68 9.30
CA LEU A 47 8.34 -33.63 9.61
C LEU A 47 8.02 -32.14 9.87
N ALA A 48 8.76 -31.58 10.85
CA ALA A 48 9.01 -30.15 11.09
C ALA A 48 10.31 -29.64 10.42
N ASP A 49 10.48 -28.32 10.30
CA ASP A 49 11.61 -27.60 9.67
C ASP A 49 11.93 -27.98 8.21
N VAL A 50 10.94 -28.50 7.48
CA VAL A 50 11.03 -28.82 6.06
C VAL A 50 10.56 -27.63 5.20
N GLU A 51 11.29 -27.34 4.13
CA GLU A 51 10.85 -26.41 3.07
C GLU A 51 9.56 -26.93 2.44
N ILE A 52 8.44 -26.25 2.69
CA ILE A 52 7.13 -26.61 2.17
C ILE A 52 7.04 -26.30 0.67
N THR A 53 6.70 -27.34 -0.07
CA THR A 53 6.48 -27.38 -1.53
C THR A 53 5.22 -28.20 -1.79
N GLU A 54 4.64 -28.11 -3.00
CA GLU A 54 3.48 -28.92 -3.41
C GLU A 54 3.66 -30.42 -3.10
N LYS A 55 4.88 -30.96 -3.26
CA LYS A 55 5.19 -32.39 -3.10
C LYS A 55 5.28 -32.88 -1.65
N ASN A 56 5.50 -31.98 -0.67
CA ASN A 56 5.70 -32.35 0.73
C ASN A 56 4.82 -31.58 1.73
N ALA A 57 4.06 -30.57 1.29
CA ALA A 57 3.17 -29.80 2.14
C ALA A 57 2.19 -30.70 2.90
N GLU A 58 1.65 -31.73 2.24
CA GLU A 58 0.75 -32.67 2.89
C GLU A 58 1.47 -33.44 4.00
N HIS A 59 2.63 -34.04 3.69
CA HIS A 59 3.52 -34.77 4.61
C HIS A 59 3.82 -33.95 5.88
N VAL A 60 4.27 -32.70 5.71
CA VAL A 60 4.60 -31.76 6.80
C VAL A 60 3.42 -31.50 7.74
N VAL A 61 2.25 -31.17 7.17
CA VAL A 61 1.04 -30.92 7.98
C VAL A 61 0.63 -32.15 8.79
N ARG A 62 0.80 -33.33 8.21
CA ARG A 62 0.40 -34.59 8.83
C ARG A 62 1.28 -35.00 10.03
N GLU A 63 2.59 -34.70 10.10
CA GLU A 63 3.36 -34.97 11.34
C GLU A 63 2.94 -34.04 12.47
N ARG A 64 2.79 -32.76 12.16
CA ARG A 64 2.39 -31.79 13.18
C ARG A 64 1.04 -32.19 13.79
N ALA A 65 0.16 -32.80 13.01
CA ALA A 65 -1.08 -33.41 13.50
C ALA A 65 -0.82 -34.55 14.50
N ALA A 66 0.10 -35.47 14.19
CA ALA A 66 0.46 -36.60 15.06
C ALA A 66 1.07 -36.13 16.40
N GLN A 67 1.87 -35.06 16.39
CA GLN A 67 2.43 -34.44 17.60
C GLN A 67 1.35 -33.83 18.51
N LEU A 68 0.18 -33.44 17.97
CA LEU A 68 -0.92 -32.80 18.70
C LEU A 68 -1.93 -33.81 19.31
N VAL A 69 -1.87 -35.09 18.93
CA VAL A 69 -2.79 -36.16 19.41
C VAL A 69 -2.86 -36.31 20.94
N PRO A 70 -1.80 -36.06 21.75
CA PRO A 70 -1.93 -36.08 23.21
C PRO A 70 -2.76 -34.92 23.80
N SER A 71 -3.12 -33.90 23.01
CA SER A 71 -3.92 -32.77 23.46
C SER A 71 -5.40 -32.92 23.09
N ILE A 72 -6.25 -32.87 24.12
CA ILE A 72 -7.71 -33.06 24.11
C ILE A 72 -8.40 -32.34 22.94
N ASP A 73 -9.43 -32.98 22.36
CA ASP A 73 -10.35 -32.40 21.35
C ASP A 73 -11.13 -31.19 21.93
N ILE A 74 -10.52 -30.01 21.88
CA ILE A 74 -11.17 -28.76 22.26
C ILE A 74 -11.94 -28.21 21.04
N GLY A 75 -13.26 -28.47 21.00
CA GLY A 75 -14.20 -27.74 20.14
C GLY A 75 -14.27 -28.19 18.67
N ASN A 76 -14.44 -29.49 18.41
CA ASN A 76 -14.71 -30.08 17.09
C ASN A 76 -13.63 -29.84 16.00
N GLN A 77 -12.43 -29.38 16.35
CA GLN A 77 -11.31 -29.27 15.39
C GLN A 77 -10.38 -30.47 15.51
N SER A 78 -10.25 -31.24 14.43
CA SER A 78 -9.28 -32.35 14.39
C SER A 78 -7.85 -31.82 14.59
N ALA A 79 -7.00 -32.64 15.20
CA ALA A 79 -5.56 -32.37 15.34
C ALA A 79 -4.89 -32.02 13.99
N MET A 80 -5.42 -32.55 12.87
CA MET A 80 -4.98 -32.25 11.50
C MET A 80 -5.35 -30.82 11.06
N SER A 81 -6.61 -30.42 11.27
CA SER A 81 -7.08 -29.05 10.98
C SER A 81 -6.31 -28.02 11.79
N ARG A 82 -6.01 -28.33 13.06
CA ARG A 82 -5.19 -27.50 13.93
C ARG A 82 -3.74 -27.43 13.46
N ALA A 83 -3.13 -28.55 13.08
CA ALA A 83 -1.78 -28.59 12.53
C ALA A 83 -1.63 -27.78 11.24
N LYS A 84 -2.59 -27.90 10.31
CA LYS A 84 -2.63 -27.10 9.06
C LYS A 84 -2.62 -25.61 9.39
N ARG A 85 -3.48 -25.18 10.32
CA ARG A 85 -3.56 -23.79 10.78
C ARG A 85 -2.27 -23.32 11.48
N GLU A 86 -1.70 -24.10 12.38
CA GLU A 86 -0.43 -23.76 13.05
C GLU A 86 0.70 -23.58 12.03
N ILE A 87 0.82 -24.47 11.04
CA ILE A 87 1.84 -24.39 9.98
C ILE A 87 1.61 -23.20 9.05
N GLN A 88 0.37 -22.99 8.57
CA GLN A 88 0.02 -21.84 7.72
C GLN A 88 0.33 -20.51 8.42
N GLN A 89 -0.06 -20.38 9.70
CA GLN A 89 0.23 -19.19 10.51
C GLN A 89 1.74 -18.97 10.69
N ASN A 90 2.51 -20.03 11.00
CA ASN A 90 3.96 -19.93 11.14
C ASN A 90 4.66 -19.53 9.81
N TYR A 91 4.22 -20.10 8.68
CA TYR A 91 4.72 -19.73 7.36
C TYR A 91 4.37 -18.29 6.99
N ALA A 92 3.13 -17.87 7.25
CA ALA A 92 2.68 -16.51 7.00
C ALA A 92 3.43 -15.48 7.85
N VAL A 93 3.67 -15.75 9.13
CA VAL A 93 4.48 -14.88 10.00
C VAL A 93 5.94 -14.80 9.52
N ARG A 94 6.53 -15.90 9.02
CA ARG A 94 7.85 -15.87 8.38
C ARG A 94 7.85 -15.03 7.10
N ALA A 95 6.86 -15.21 6.23
CA ALA A 95 6.70 -14.43 5.00
C ALA A 95 6.58 -12.93 5.28
N LEU A 96 5.68 -12.54 6.20
CA LEU A 96 5.47 -11.15 6.59
C LEU A 96 6.72 -10.51 7.22
N ARG A 97 7.51 -11.26 7.99
CA ARG A 97 8.81 -10.77 8.50
C ARG A 97 9.86 -10.62 7.41
N GLY A 98 9.91 -11.55 6.45
CA GLY A 98 10.79 -11.45 5.29
C GLY A 98 10.46 -10.24 4.43
N LEU A 99 9.17 -10.03 4.13
CA LEU A 99 8.67 -8.86 3.41
C LEU A 99 9.01 -7.56 4.15
N ALA A 100 8.75 -7.50 5.47
CA ALA A 100 9.11 -6.36 6.31
C ALA A 100 10.61 -6.00 6.27
N ALA A 101 11.49 -7.01 6.16
CA ALA A 101 12.94 -6.82 6.06
C ALA A 101 13.42 -6.36 4.66
N THR A 102 12.57 -6.40 3.65
CA THR A 102 12.89 -6.04 2.25
C THR A 102 12.11 -4.82 1.73
N VAL A 103 11.49 -4.04 2.62
CA VAL A 103 10.66 -2.87 2.23
C VAL A 103 11.49 -1.81 1.52
N ASP A 104 12.68 -1.49 2.03
CA ASP A 104 13.54 -0.46 1.42
C ASP A 104 14.03 -0.91 0.03
N ASP A 105 14.51 -2.16 -0.12
CA ASP A 105 14.86 -2.77 -1.42
C ASP A 105 13.70 -2.77 -2.42
N ALA A 106 12.45 -2.91 -1.94
CA ALA A 106 11.26 -2.87 -2.79
C ALA A 106 10.90 -1.44 -3.20
N VAL A 107 11.01 -0.46 -2.30
CA VAL A 107 10.84 0.97 -2.61
C VAL A 107 11.88 1.42 -3.64
N ASP A 108 13.15 1.05 -3.46
CA ASP A 108 14.23 1.39 -4.41
C ASP A 108 14.00 0.78 -5.80
N GLN A 109 13.51 -0.47 -5.88
CA GLN A 109 13.15 -1.11 -7.16
C GLN A 109 12.02 -0.37 -7.89
N LEU A 110 11.01 0.11 -7.17
CA LEU A 110 9.84 0.76 -7.74
C LEU A 110 10.07 2.25 -8.07
N THR A 111 10.99 2.92 -7.37
CA THR A 111 11.17 4.38 -7.44
C THR A 111 11.37 4.92 -8.86
N PRO A 112 12.23 4.34 -9.73
CA PRO A 112 12.42 4.87 -11.08
C PRO A 112 11.14 4.85 -11.95
N ALA A 113 10.32 3.80 -11.80
CA ALA A 113 9.08 3.66 -12.56
C ALA A 113 7.92 4.48 -11.94
N PHE A 114 7.95 4.66 -10.62
CA PHE A 114 7.07 5.59 -9.91
C PHE A 114 7.34 7.05 -10.32
N ASP A 115 8.60 7.48 -10.35
CA ASP A 115 9.01 8.84 -10.68
C ASP A 115 8.63 9.20 -12.14
N ASP A 116 8.81 8.28 -13.08
CA ASP A 116 8.35 8.44 -14.46
C ASP A 116 6.81 8.55 -14.56
N ALA A 117 6.07 7.67 -13.87
CA ALA A 117 4.61 7.75 -13.83
C ALA A 117 4.11 9.06 -13.19
N ALA A 118 4.76 9.52 -12.13
CA ALA A 118 4.46 10.80 -11.48
C ALA A 118 4.75 11.99 -12.40
N ALA A 119 5.89 12.00 -13.10
CA ALA A 119 6.24 13.04 -14.06
C ALA A 119 5.23 13.09 -15.22
N ARG A 120 4.87 11.94 -15.80
CA ARG A 120 3.83 11.82 -16.83
C ARG A 120 2.46 12.32 -16.34
N TYR A 121 2.08 11.99 -15.11
CA TYR A 121 0.84 12.47 -14.51
C TYR A 121 0.83 14.00 -14.35
N VAL A 122 1.91 14.58 -13.81
CA VAL A 122 2.02 16.03 -13.60
C VAL A 122 2.01 16.80 -14.92
N ASP A 123 2.76 16.35 -15.93
CA ASP A 123 2.74 16.93 -17.28
C ASP A 123 1.33 16.90 -17.90
N ALA A 124 0.69 15.73 -17.88
CA ALA A 124 -0.65 15.56 -18.42
C ALA A 124 -1.70 16.42 -17.70
N VAL A 125 -1.63 16.51 -16.36
CA VAL A 125 -2.50 17.41 -15.58
C VAL A 125 -2.23 18.88 -15.92
N ASN A 126 -0.97 19.29 -16.13
CA ASN A 126 -0.65 20.66 -16.50
C ASN A 126 -1.17 21.04 -17.89
N ARG A 127 -1.24 20.09 -18.84
CA ARG A 127 -1.87 20.26 -20.15
C ARG A 127 -3.40 20.39 -20.09
N LEU A 128 -4.06 19.92 -19.03
CA LEU A 128 -5.52 20.08 -18.89
C LEU A 128 -5.91 21.53 -18.53
N PRO A 129 -7.07 22.03 -18.99
CA PRO A 129 -7.71 23.22 -18.43
C PRO A 129 -8.02 23.07 -16.93
N VAL A 130 -8.24 24.18 -16.23
CA VAL A 130 -8.74 24.18 -14.84
C VAL A 130 -10.26 24.05 -14.87
N GLY A 131 -10.84 23.15 -14.06
CA GLY A 131 -12.29 22.99 -13.95
C GLY A 131 -12.94 22.20 -15.10
N VAL A 132 -12.21 21.31 -15.77
CA VAL A 132 -12.73 20.51 -16.91
C VAL A 132 -13.97 19.72 -16.50
N THR A 133 -15.09 19.93 -17.18
CA THR A 133 -16.30 19.11 -17.04
C THR A 133 -16.47 18.13 -18.20
N ASN A 134 -17.39 17.16 -18.07
CA ASN A 134 -17.77 16.28 -19.19
C ASN A 134 -18.36 17.09 -20.36
N ASP A 135 -19.14 18.12 -20.05
CA ASP A 135 -19.74 19.00 -21.05
C ASP A 135 -18.66 19.79 -21.80
N ASP A 136 -17.60 20.22 -21.12
CA ASP A 136 -16.43 20.84 -21.76
C ASP A 136 -15.68 19.86 -22.67
N ILE A 137 -15.47 18.61 -22.25
CA ILE A 137 -14.83 17.61 -23.11
C ILE A 137 -15.62 17.41 -24.41
N VAL A 138 -16.95 17.26 -24.30
CA VAL A 138 -17.83 17.04 -25.47
C VAL A 138 -17.97 18.31 -26.34
N ARG A 139 -18.03 19.49 -25.72
CA ARG A 139 -18.24 20.78 -26.39
C ARG A 139 -16.98 21.35 -27.04
N ILE A 140 -15.83 21.22 -26.37
CA ILE A 140 -14.55 21.70 -26.90
C ILE A 140 -14.08 20.73 -27.98
N GLY A 141 -14.23 19.41 -27.78
CA GLY A 141 -13.85 18.39 -28.76
C GLY A 141 -12.35 18.36 -29.09
N ASP A 142 -11.53 19.03 -28.29
CA ASP A 142 -10.11 19.26 -28.52
C ASP A 142 -9.31 17.97 -28.36
N PRO A 143 -8.63 17.49 -29.42
CA PRO A 143 -7.78 16.31 -29.37
C PRO A 143 -6.69 16.38 -28.29
N ASP A 144 -6.14 17.57 -28.01
CA ASP A 144 -5.03 17.75 -27.06
C ASP A 144 -5.54 17.64 -25.62
N VAL A 145 -6.72 18.17 -25.31
CA VAL A 145 -7.38 17.99 -24.01
C VAL A 145 -7.77 16.53 -23.78
N LEU A 146 -8.27 15.84 -24.81
CA LEU A 146 -8.58 14.42 -24.77
C LEU A 146 -7.32 13.55 -24.57
N ALA A 147 -6.23 13.87 -25.28
CA ALA A 147 -4.95 13.19 -25.14
C ALA A 147 -4.38 13.38 -23.72
N ALA A 148 -4.33 14.62 -23.22
CA ALA A 148 -3.89 14.94 -21.87
C ALA A 148 -4.73 14.24 -20.80
N LEU A 149 -6.06 14.15 -20.97
CA LEU A 149 -6.92 13.44 -20.02
C LEU A 149 -6.64 11.93 -20.00
N ASN A 150 -6.41 11.33 -21.16
CA ASN A 150 -6.10 9.90 -21.27
C ASN A 150 -4.71 9.58 -20.71
N ASP A 151 -3.72 10.45 -20.96
CA ASP A 151 -2.38 10.36 -20.35
C ASP A 151 -2.48 10.44 -18.82
N ALA A 152 -3.20 11.43 -18.29
CA ALA A 152 -3.39 11.60 -16.85
C ALA A 152 -4.11 10.40 -16.21
N LYS A 153 -5.15 9.85 -16.86
CA LYS A 153 -5.84 8.63 -16.38
C LYS A 153 -4.94 7.40 -16.37
N ARG A 154 -4.14 7.21 -17.42
CA ARG A 154 -3.18 6.09 -17.51
C ARG A 154 -2.13 6.18 -16.42
N ALA A 155 -1.49 7.35 -16.28
CA ALA A 155 -0.49 7.58 -15.24
C ALA A 155 -1.10 7.47 -13.83
N ALA A 156 -2.35 7.92 -13.62
CA ALA A 156 -3.07 7.72 -12.36
C ALA A 156 -3.32 6.24 -12.04
N ALA A 157 -3.62 5.40 -13.04
CA ALA A 157 -3.79 3.97 -12.84
C ALA A 157 -2.48 3.29 -12.40
N GLU A 158 -1.34 3.70 -12.97
CA GLU A 158 0.00 3.26 -12.54
C GLU A 158 0.30 3.73 -11.10
N LEU A 159 0.05 5.01 -10.78
CA LEU A 159 0.18 5.57 -9.42
C LEU A 159 -0.72 4.87 -8.39
N ALA A 160 -1.88 4.34 -8.80
CA ALA A 160 -2.75 3.55 -7.93
C ALA A 160 -2.12 2.20 -7.55
N GLY A 161 -1.36 1.56 -8.45
CA GLY A 161 -0.58 0.35 -8.14
C GLY A 161 0.48 0.60 -7.07
N TYR A 162 1.29 1.65 -7.25
CA TYR A 162 2.29 2.04 -6.24
C TYR A 162 1.64 2.45 -4.90
N GLN A 163 0.47 3.13 -4.93
CA GLN A 163 -0.26 3.43 -3.70
C GLN A 163 -0.79 2.14 -3.02
N ALA A 164 -1.22 1.13 -3.77
CA ALA A 164 -1.66 -0.16 -3.22
C ALA A 164 -0.48 -0.90 -2.56
N PHE A 165 0.70 -0.89 -3.18
CA PHE A 165 1.94 -1.36 -2.55
C PHE A 165 2.21 -0.64 -1.22
N ILE A 166 2.18 0.70 -1.18
CA ILE A 166 2.39 1.47 0.06
C ILE A 166 1.32 1.16 1.12
N VAL A 167 0.06 0.94 0.73
CA VAL A 167 -0.99 0.52 1.65
C VAL A 167 -0.66 -0.84 2.29
N SER A 168 -0.17 -1.82 1.50
CA SER A 168 0.18 -3.15 2.00
C SER A 168 1.28 -3.15 3.07
N LEU A 169 2.12 -2.10 3.12
CA LEU A 169 3.14 -1.94 4.15
C LEU A 169 2.54 -1.74 5.56
N SER A 170 1.28 -1.29 5.63
CA SER A 170 0.56 -1.09 6.90
C SER A 170 0.35 -2.40 7.65
N ASP A 171 0.28 -3.52 6.93
CA ASP A 171 0.04 -4.86 7.47
C ASP A 171 1.34 -5.59 7.86
N LEU A 172 2.50 -4.99 7.60
CA LEU A 172 3.81 -5.60 7.85
C LEU A 172 4.31 -5.39 9.30
N PRO A 173 4.81 -6.44 9.98
CA PRO A 173 5.26 -6.36 11.35
C PRO A 173 6.49 -5.44 11.49
N GLY A 174 6.40 -4.44 12.37
CA GLY A 174 7.49 -3.48 12.63
C GLY A 174 7.64 -2.35 11.60
N VAL A 175 6.90 -2.43 10.48
CA VAL A 175 6.83 -1.38 9.44
C VAL A 175 5.51 -0.61 9.52
N GLY A 176 4.44 -1.29 9.94
CA GLY A 176 3.07 -0.78 9.90
C GLY A 176 2.81 0.48 10.76
N GLY A 177 1.90 1.29 10.24
CA GLY A 177 1.41 2.53 10.84
C GLY A 177 0.34 3.16 9.94
N LEU A 178 -0.48 4.07 10.47
CA LEU A 178 -1.48 4.77 9.65
C LEU A 178 -0.85 5.98 8.95
N ALA A 179 -0.27 5.76 7.77
CA ALA A 179 0.08 6.86 6.86
C ALA A 179 -1.20 7.64 6.47
N PRO A 180 -1.25 8.97 6.66
CA PRO A 180 -2.34 9.79 6.16
C PRO A 180 -2.55 9.52 4.66
N VAL A 181 -3.79 9.27 4.25
CA VAL A 181 -4.13 8.83 2.88
C VAL A 181 -3.49 9.73 1.81
N HIS A 182 -3.39 11.03 2.07
CA HIS A 182 -2.80 12.00 1.15
C HIS A 182 -1.26 12.00 1.10
N LEU A 183 -0.56 11.48 2.11
CA LEU A 183 0.91 11.38 2.14
C LEU A 183 1.47 10.10 1.53
N ARG A 184 0.64 9.08 1.27
CA ARG A 184 1.12 7.74 0.81
C ARG A 184 2.06 7.81 -0.40
N ILE A 185 1.75 8.68 -1.36
CA ILE A 185 2.59 8.91 -2.55
C ILE A 185 2.91 10.39 -2.81
N THR A 186 2.72 11.28 -1.83
CA THR A 186 3.05 12.72 -1.97
C THR A 186 3.91 13.22 -0.81
N ALA A 187 4.83 14.13 -1.13
CA ALA A 187 5.78 14.73 -0.21
C ALA A 187 5.63 16.27 -0.25
N PRO A 188 4.64 16.84 0.47
CA PRO A 188 4.58 18.28 0.70
C PRO A 188 5.82 18.76 1.48
N SER A 189 6.46 19.83 1.01
CA SER A 189 7.66 20.42 1.64
C SER A 189 7.33 21.49 2.69
N ALA A 190 6.05 21.83 2.84
CA ALA A 190 5.58 22.83 3.81
C ALA A 190 4.17 22.51 4.32
N ALA A 191 3.87 22.88 5.57
CA ALA A 191 2.57 22.64 6.20
C ALA A 191 1.39 23.22 5.39
N LYS A 192 1.59 24.31 4.64
CA LYS A 192 0.58 24.87 3.72
C LYS A 192 0.21 23.89 2.59
N GLN A 193 1.19 23.19 2.02
CA GLN A 193 0.94 22.19 0.98
C GLN A 193 0.23 20.96 1.55
N PHE A 194 0.60 20.52 2.76
CA PHE A 194 -0.10 19.45 3.49
C PHE A 194 -1.61 19.74 3.63
N TRP A 195 -1.98 20.94 4.09
CA TRP A 195 -3.39 21.30 4.22
C TRP A 195 -4.11 21.40 2.87
N LYS A 196 -3.44 21.86 1.80
CA LYS A 196 -4.02 21.81 0.45
C LYS A 196 -4.38 20.40 0.00
N LEU A 197 -3.55 19.39 0.30
CA LEU A 197 -3.87 17.99 0.00
C LEU A 197 -5.08 17.48 0.79
N ALA A 198 -5.18 17.88 2.07
CA ALA A 198 -6.34 17.57 2.90
C ALA A 198 -7.63 18.24 2.38
N ASP A 199 -7.54 19.49 1.93
CA ASP A 199 -8.64 20.22 1.29
C ASP A 199 -9.03 19.60 -0.06
N GLY A 200 -8.06 19.18 -0.89
CA GLY A 200 -8.31 18.48 -2.15
C GLY A 200 -9.10 17.18 -1.94
N ARG A 201 -8.78 16.42 -0.88
CA ARG A 201 -9.57 15.25 -0.45
C ARG A 201 -11.02 15.63 -0.06
N LEU A 202 -11.24 16.78 0.57
CA LEU A 202 -12.58 17.24 0.95
C LEU A 202 -13.37 17.82 -0.25
N ALA A 203 -12.69 18.47 -1.18
CA ALA A 203 -13.24 19.04 -2.42
C ALA A 203 -13.80 17.96 -3.37
N ALA A 204 -13.30 16.73 -3.29
CA ALA A 204 -13.87 15.54 -3.94
C ALA A 204 -15.39 15.39 -3.73
N GLY A 205 -15.89 15.78 -2.55
CA GLY A 205 -17.31 15.75 -2.20
C GLY A 205 -18.04 17.09 -2.37
N ARG A 206 -17.37 18.15 -2.87
CA ARG A 206 -17.87 19.54 -2.85
C ARG A 206 -17.49 20.34 -4.10
N GLY A 207 -17.98 19.89 -5.26
CA GLY A 207 -17.99 20.72 -6.48
C GLY A 207 -16.92 20.42 -7.53
N MET A 208 -16.01 19.47 -7.30
CA MET A 208 -15.20 18.90 -8.39
C MET A 208 -16.10 18.20 -9.43
N SER A 209 -15.70 18.25 -10.70
CA SER A 209 -16.37 17.50 -11.76
C SER A 209 -16.09 15.99 -11.65
N GLU A 210 -16.89 15.15 -12.31
CA GLU A 210 -16.61 13.70 -12.39
C GLU A 210 -15.28 13.39 -13.12
N VAL A 211 -14.86 14.28 -14.04
CA VAL A 211 -13.57 14.18 -14.72
C VAL A 211 -12.44 14.36 -13.69
N GLU A 212 -12.51 15.41 -12.89
CA GLU A 212 -11.51 15.74 -11.87
C GLU A 212 -11.44 14.66 -10.78
N LYS A 213 -12.59 14.15 -10.34
CA LYS A 213 -12.67 13.00 -9.41
C LYS A 213 -12.01 11.75 -9.99
N SER A 214 -12.16 11.49 -11.29
CA SER A 214 -11.55 10.33 -11.95
C SER A 214 -10.02 10.37 -12.01
N LEU A 215 -9.40 11.54 -11.79
CA LEU A 215 -7.94 11.72 -11.76
C LEU A 215 -7.31 11.59 -10.36
N ASN A 216 -8.10 11.20 -9.35
CA ASN A 216 -7.78 11.29 -7.92
C ASN A 216 -7.61 12.74 -7.45
N PRO A 217 -8.58 13.30 -6.70
CA PRO A 217 -8.55 14.67 -6.19
C PRO A 217 -7.28 15.08 -5.46
N VAL A 218 -6.66 14.18 -4.70
CA VAL A 218 -5.43 14.50 -3.94
C VAL A 218 -4.26 14.68 -4.88
N TRP A 219 -4.10 13.79 -5.86
CA TRP A 219 -3.01 13.85 -6.82
C TRP A 219 -3.19 15.01 -7.80
N LEU A 220 -4.44 15.29 -8.20
CA LEU A 220 -4.79 16.43 -9.03
C LEU A 220 -4.41 17.74 -8.32
N THR A 221 -4.76 17.88 -7.03
CA THR A 221 -4.27 19.00 -6.21
C THR A 221 -2.75 19.01 -6.11
N ALA A 222 -2.10 17.86 -5.88
CA ALA A 222 -0.65 17.80 -5.75
C ALA A 222 0.07 18.32 -7.02
N ALA A 223 -0.32 17.84 -8.19
CA ALA A 223 0.23 18.25 -9.48
C ALA A 223 0.01 19.75 -9.76
N ARG A 224 -1.20 20.26 -9.52
CA ARG A 224 -1.53 21.69 -9.73
C ARG A 224 -0.82 22.65 -8.77
N GLU A 225 -0.47 22.16 -7.58
CA GLU A 225 0.15 22.95 -6.50
C GLU A 225 1.68 22.78 -6.43
N GLY A 226 2.29 22.07 -7.38
CA GLY A 226 3.73 21.79 -7.40
C GLY A 226 4.19 20.99 -6.18
N ILE A 227 3.32 20.13 -5.64
CA ILE A 227 3.63 19.26 -4.52
C ILE A 227 4.34 18.02 -5.06
N GLY A 228 5.47 17.68 -4.46
CA GLY A 228 6.27 16.53 -4.89
C GLY A 228 5.52 15.21 -4.74
N PHE A 229 5.75 14.30 -5.67
CA PHE A 229 5.37 12.90 -5.54
C PHE A 229 6.56 12.12 -4.99
N ARG A 230 6.29 11.19 -4.05
CA ARG A 230 7.28 10.28 -3.47
C ARG A 230 6.54 9.15 -2.78
N MET A 231 6.94 7.91 -3.00
CA MET A 231 6.51 6.79 -2.17
C MET A 231 6.99 6.98 -0.73
N LEU A 232 6.07 7.18 0.22
CA LEU A 232 6.39 7.28 1.64
C LEU A 232 5.94 6.01 2.36
N THR A 233 6.89 5.30 2.96
CA THR A 233 6.58 4.20 3.88
C THR A 233 5.77 4.73 5.07
N PRO A 234 5.01 3.89 5.80
CA PRO A 234 4.20 4.35 6.92
C PRO A 234 5.00 5.15 7.97
N LYS A 235 6.24 4.73 8.22
CA LYS A 235 7.18 5.47 9.06
C LYS A 235 7.57 6.82 8.46
N ALA A 236 8.06 6.85 7.21
CA ALA A 236 8.48 8.10 6.56
C ALA A 236 7.33 9.12 6.42
N ALA A 237 6.09 8.66 6.27
CA ALA A 237 4.90 9.52 6.30
C ALA A 237 4.62 10.10 7.70
N GLY A 238 4.91 9.35 8.77
CA GLY A 238 4.84 9.84 10.15
C GLY A 238 5.94 10.85 10.45
N ASP A 239 7.20 10.51 10.14
CA ASP A 239 8.37 11.38 10.31
C ASP A 239 8.15 12.72 9.56
N LEU A 240 7.58 12.69 8.35
CA LEU A 240 7.23 13.90 7.59
C LEU A 240 6.13 14.75 8.27
N VAL A 241 5.14 14.14 8.92
CA VAL A 241 4.12 14.92 9.67
C VAL A 241 4.77 15.67 10.82
N ASP A 242 5.64 15.01 11.60
CA ASP A 242 6.36 15.63 12.70
C ASP A 242 7.28 16.78 12.21
N GLU A 243 7.97 16.59 11.09
CA GLU A 243 8.75 17.65 10.43
C GLU A 243 7.90 18.85 10.01
N LEU A 244 6.72 18.60 9.42
CA LEU A 244 5.78 19.63 8.98
C LEU A 244 5.20 20.40 10.17
N GLU A 245 4.85 19.72 11.27
CA GLU A 245 4.42 20.37 12.51
C GLU A 245 5.55 21.22 13.14
N ALA A 246 6.77 20.70 13.21
CA ALA A 246 7.93 21.45 13.70
C ALA A 246 8.26 22.67 12.82
N SER A 247 8.10 22.54 11.49
CA SER A 247 8.25 23.67 10.55
C SER A 247 7.21 24.76 10.81
N ARG A 248 5.96 24.37 11.10
CA ARG A 248 4.85 25.28 11.42
C ARG A 248 5.17 26.11 12.66
N VAL A 249 5.55 25.47 13.77
CA VAL A 249 5.85 26.15 15.04
C VAL A 249 7.01 27.14 14.89
N ARG A 250 8.08 26.76 14.17
CA ARG A 250 9.22 27.65 13.90
C ARG A 250 8.84 28.87 13.07
N GLY A 251 7.97 28.70 12.07
CA GLY A 251 7.45 29.82 11.27
C GLY A 251 6.74 30.88 12.12
N TYR A 252 5.86 30.46 13.03
CA TYR A 252 5.13 31.39 13.91
C TYR A 252 6.02 32.10 14.94
N ALA A 253 7.04 31.43 15.47
CA ALA A 253 7.98 32.05 16.42
C ALA A 253 8.76 33.24 15.84
N GLY A 254 8.87 33.32 14.50
CA GLY A 254 9.50 34.45 13.80
C GLY A 254 8.57 35.58 13.36
N THR A 255 7.25 35.40 13.34
CA THR A 255 6.31 36.36 12.71
C THR A 255 5.30 37.02 13.65
N GLY A 256 5.33 36.71 14.95
CA GLY A 256 4.59 37.46 15.98
C GLY A 256 3.07 37.52 15.80
N THR A 257 2.49 36.55 15.10
CA THR A 257 1.08 36.54 14.67
C THR A 257 0.38 35.29 15.22
N GLU A 258 -0.78 35.49 15.88
CA GLU A 258 -1.54 34.42 16.54
C GLU A 258 -1.97 33.31 15.57
N ALA A 259 -2.09 32.09 16.09
CA ALA A 259 -2.33 30.88 15.31
C ALA A 259 -3.83 30.54 15.15
N PRO A 260 -4.34 30.44 13.90
CA PRO A 260 -5.56 29.69 13.60
C PRO A 260 -5.18 28.36 12.92
N GLY A 261 -5.12 27.27 13.69
CA GLY A 261 -4.85 25.95 13.11
C GLY A 261 -4.74 24.82 14.13
N MET A 262 -5.70 23.89 14.10
CA MET A 262 -5.66 22.64 14.87
C MET A 262 -4.35 21.87 14.63
N PRO A 263 -3.88 21.04 15.57
CA PRO A 263 -2.78 20.11 15.32
C PRO A 263 -3.10 19.18 14.13
N ILE A 264 -2.06 18.73 13.43
CA ILE A 264 -2.13 17.72 12.37
C ILE A 264 -2.37 16.36 13.03
N THR A 265 -3.62 16.12 13.41
CA THR A 265 -4.01 14.84 14.01
C THR A 265 -4.04 13.73 12.96
N LEU A 266 -3.16 12.75 13.10
CA LEU A 266 -3.29 11.45 12.46
C LEU A 266 -4.65 10.84 12.86
N ARG A 267 -5.46 10.46 11.86
CA ARG A 267 -6.75 9.76 12.00
C ARG A 267 -6.84 8.61 11.00
#